data_AF-A0A1Y3ATQ7-F1
#
_entry.id   AF-A0A1Y3ATQ7-F1
#
_cell.length_a   1.000
_cell.length_b   1.000
_cell.length_c   1.000
_cell.angle_alpha   90.00
_cell.angle_beta   90.00
_cell.angle_gamma   90.00
#
_symmetry.space_group_name_H-M   'P 1'
#
loop_
_entity.id
_entity.type
_entity.pdbx_description
1 polymer ?
#
loop_
_entity_poly.entity_id
_entity_poly.type
_entity_poly.pdbx_seq_one_letter_code
_entity_poly.pdbx_strand_id
1 'polypeptide(L)'
;QIEIIPCKVCGDKSSGVHYGVITCEGCKGFFRRSQSSVVNYQCPRQKNCVVDRVNRNRCQYCRLQKCLTLGMSRDAVKFGRMSKKQREKVEDEVRFHRAQLVRPGSGGGGHSQHPSTMNNQQQQHQIPTIIQTGGNGVCGMTQIY
;
A
#
# COMPACT_ATOMS: atom_id res chain seq x y z
N GLN A 1 15.96 -7.24 15.84
CA GLN A 1 15.34 -6.01 16.36
C GLN A 1 15.12 -5.06 15.17
N ILE A 2 13.86 -4.76 14.80
CA ILE A 2 13.49 -3.94 13.63
C ILE A 2 13.31 -2.45 14.01
N GLU A 3 13.53 -2.11 15.28
CA GLU A 3 13.29 -0.78 15.88
C GLU A 3 13.97 0.40 15.17
N ILE A 4 14.99 0.14 14.35
CA ILE A 4 15.70 1.13 13.54
C ILE A 4 14.83 1.68 12.39
N ILE A 5 13.89 0.89 11.88
CA ILE A 5 12.97 1.34 10.83
C ILE A 5 11.76 2.02 11.48
N PRO A 6 11.44 3.29 11.16
CA PRO A 6 10.25 3.96 11.68
C PRO A 6 8.96 3.30 11.21
N CYS A 7 7.88 3.43 12.00
CA CYS A 7 6.55 3.01 11.60
C CYS A 7 6.12 3.71 10.32
N LYS A 8 5.85 2.95 9.25
CA LYS A 8 5.47 3.51 7.95
C LYS A 8 4.17 4.33 7.98
N VAL A 9 3.29 4.07 8.96
CA VAL A 9 2.01 4.79 9.13
C VAL A 9 2.20 6.16 9.80
N CYS A 10 2.96 6.25 10.91
CA CYS A 10 3.00 7.46 11.73
C CYS A 10 4.40 7.96 12.09
N GLY A 11 5.46 7.28 11.65
CA GLY A 11 6.86 7.64 11.93
C GLY A 11 7.34 7.34 13.35
N ASP A 12 6.48 6.84 14.25
CA ASP A 12 6.87 6.43 15.61
C ASP A 12 7.78 5.18 15.58
N LYS A 13 8.45 4.89 16.70
CA LYS A 13 9.33 3.71 16.82
C LYS A 13 8.57 2.42 16.48
N SER A 14 9.05 1.65 15.50
CA SER A 14 8.42 0.39 15.13
C SER A 14 8.74 -0.72 16.14
N SER A 15 7.86 -1.70 16.25
CA SER A 15 8.09 -2.93 17.00
C SER A 15 8.29 -4.16 16.09
N GLY A 16 8.07 -4.00 14.79
CA GLY A 16 8.25 -5.06 13.80
C GLY A 16 7.24 -4.98 12.65
N VAL A 17 7.11 -6.08 11.91
CA VAL A 17 6.12 -6.23 10.85
C VAL A 17 4.80 -6.71 11.46
N HIS A 18 3.74 -5.93 11.31
CA HIS A 18 2.40 -6.29 11.76
C HIS A 18 1.45 -6.16 10.58
N TYR A 19 0.62 -7.19 10.35
CA TYR A 19 -0.34 -7.21 9.23
C TYR A 19 0.31 -6.93 7.87
N GLY A 20 1.58 -7.32 7.69
CA GLY A 20 2.33 -7.14 6.44
C GLY A 20 3.17 -5.86 6.33
N VAL A 21 3.10 -4.94 7.30
CA VAL A 21 3.81 -3.65 7.23
C VAL A 21 4.59 -3.35 8.51
N ILE A 22 5.76 -2.72 8.39
CA ILE A 22 6.55 -2.26 9.54
C ILE A 22 5.80 -1.15 10.28
N THR A 23 5.36 -1.43 11.51
CA THR A 23 4.53 -0.51 12.28
C THR A 23 4.87 -0.51 13.77
N CYS A 24 4.39 0.49 14.49
CA CYS A 24 4.45 0.55 15.95
C CYS A 24 3.25 -0.18 16.59
N GLU A 25 3.34 -0.48 17.89
CA GLU A 25 2.24 -1.12 18.65
C GLU A 25 0.93 -0.31 18.58
N GLY A 26 1.02 1.02 18.55
CA GLY A 26 -0.16 1.89 18.44
C GLY A 26 -0.93 1.69 17.13
N CYS A 27 -0.23 1.58 16.00
CA CYS A 27 -0.87 1.36 14.69
C CYS A 27 -1.31 -0.09 14.49
N LYS A 28 -0.56 -1.06 15.02
CA LYS A 28 -0.97 -2.46 15.11
C LYS A 28 -2.30 -2.61 15.85
N GLY A 29 -2.39 -2.08 17.07
CA GLY A 29 -3.60 -2.17 17.89
C GLY A 29 -4.79 -1.41 17.30
N PHE A 30 -4.52 -0.24 16.70
CA PHE A 30 -5.54 0.53 15.97
C PHE A 30 -6.11 -0.29 14.80
N PHE A 31 -5.26 -0.79 13.91
CA PHE A 31 -5.69 -1.57 12.74
C PHE A 31 -6.49 -2.81 13.14
N ARG A 32 -6.04 -3.54 14.16
CA ARG A 32 -6.77 -4.70 14.70
C ARG A 32 -8.21 -4.34 15.07
N ARG A 33 -8.40 -3.26 15.84
CA ARG A 33 -9.74 -2.81 16.27
C ARG A 33 -10.59 -2.34 15.09
N SER A 34 -9.99 -1.61 14.16
CA SER A 34 -10.69 -1.10 12.98
C SER A 34 -11.17 -2.18 12.01
N GLN A 35 -10.62 -3.39 12.09
CA GLN A 35 -10.98 -4.52 11.25
C GLN A 35 -11.98 -5.48 11.91
N SER A 36 -12.10 -5.46 13.24
CA SER A 36 -12.99 -6.36 14.00
C SER A 36 -14.42 -5.86 14.14
N SER A 37 -14.65 -4.56 13.95
CA SER A 37 -15.96 -3.92 14.12
C SER A 37 -16.32 -3.14 12.87
N VAL A 38 -17.62 -3.08 12.54
CA VAL A 38 -18.17 -2.25 11.47
C VAL A 38 -18.15 -0.79 11.92
N VAL A 39 -16.94 -0.22 12.06
CA VAL A 39 -16.77 1.18 12.45
C VAL A 39 -16.58 1.99 11.18
N ASN A 40 -17.58 2.80 10.85
CA ASN A 40 -17.49 3.76 9.77
C ASN A 40 -16.83 5.03 10.29
N TYR A 41 -15.50 5.08 10.27
CA TYR A 41 -14.80 6.33 10.60
C TYR A 41 -15.12 7.41 9.56
N GLN A 42 -15.39 8.62 10.04
CA GLN A 42 -15.55 9.80 9.19
C GLN A 42 -14.34 10.72 9.37
N CYS A 43 -13.91 11.36 8.29
CA CYS A 43 -12.89 12.38 8.38
C CYS A 43 -13.54 13.69 8.84
N PRO A 44 -13.02 14.38 9.86
CA PRO A 44 -13.54 15.70 10.26
C PRO A 44 -13.13 16.83 9.29
N ARG A 45 -12.37 16.50 8.24
CA ARG A 45 -11.83 17.43 7.23
C ARG A 45 -11.96 16.80 5.83
N GLN A 46 -11.06 17.14 4.92
CA GLN A 46 -11.09 16.75 3.51
C GLN A 46 -10.40 15.40 3.23
N LYS A 47 -10.50 14.43 4.14
CA LYS A 47 -9.92 13.07 3.96
C LYS A 47 -8.40 13.01 3.67
N ASN A 48 -7.67 14.11 3.90
CA ASN A 48 -6.25 14.29 3.61
C ASN A 48 -5.42 14.62 4.88
N CYS A 49 -5.87 14.19 6.06
CA CYS A 49 -5.16 14.47 7.30
C CYS A 49 -3.75 13.86 7.29
N VAL A 50 -2.74 14.67 7.61
CA VAL A 50 -1.40 14.17 7.96
C VAL A 50 -1.50 13.23 9.16
N VAL A 51 -0.80 12.10 9.07
CA VAL A 51 -0.71 11.08 10.13
C VAL A 51 0.76 10.92 10.51
N ASP A 52 1.10 11.47 11.67
CA ASP A 52 2.41 11.42 12.31
C ASP A 52 2.29 10.97 13.79
N ARG A 53 3.41 10.95 14.51
CA ARG A 53 3.48 10.48 15.90
C ARG A 53 2.54 11.24 16.84
N VAL A 54 2.40 12.55 16.64
CA VAL A 54 1.67 13.46 17.52
C VAL A 54 0.18 13.51 17.15
N ASN A 55 -0.15 13.54 15.87
CA ASN A 55 -1.51 13.77 15.38
C ASN A 55 -2.25 12.51 14.90
N ARG A 56 -1.64 11.32 14.92
CA ARG A 56 -2.28 10.07 14.45
C ARG A 56 -3.65 9.78 15.05
N ASN A 57 -3.97 10.29 16.24
CA ASN A 57 -5.27 10.08 16.87
C ASN A 57 -6.34 11.12 16.46
N ARG A 58 -5.97 12.21 15.76
CA ARG A 58 -6.91 13.28 15.38
C ARG A 58 -7.92 12.86 14.30
N CYS A 59 -7.55 11.91 13.44
CA CYS A 59 -8.44 11.42 12.37
C CYS A 59 -8.28 9.92 12.17
N GLN A 60 -9.24 9.15 12.70
CA GLN A 60 -9.26 7.70 12.58
C GLN A 60 -9.46 7.26 11.13
N TYR A 61 -10.27 7.98 10.34
CA TYR A 61 -10.48 7.69 8.92
C TYR A 61 -9.16 7.72 8.13
N CYS A 62 -8.42 8.84 8.19
CA CYS A 62 -7.17 8.97 7.44
C CYS A 62 -6.09 8.03 7.96
N ARG A 63 -6.06 7.75 9.27
CA ARG A 63 -5.15 6.75 9.83
C ARG A 63 -5.44 5.36 9.28
N LEU A 64 -6.71 4.94 9.26
CA LEU A 64 -7.10 3.63 8.72
C LEU A 64 -6.83 3.55 7.22
N GLN A 65 -7.18 4.58 6.46
CA GLN A 65 -6.89 4.64 5.03
C GLN A 65 -5.40 4.52 4.76
N LYS A 66 -4.55 5.26 5.49
CA LYS A 66 -3.10 5.14 5.35
C LYS A 66 -2.59 3.72 5.68
N CYS A 67 -3.14 3.05 6.70
CA CYS A 67 -2.81 1.65 6.98
C CYS A 67 -3.12 0.74 5.77
N LEU A 68 -4.31 0.88 5.19
CA LEU A 68 -4.76 0.07 4.04
C LEU A 68 -3.93 0.37 2.78
N THR A 69 -3.68 1.65 2.48
CA THR A 69 -2.86 2.08 1.34
C THR A 69 -1.43 1.53 1.41
N LEU A 70 -0.87 1.41 2.61
CA LEU A 70 0.45 0.81 2.82
C LEU A 70 0.45 -0.72 2.76
N GLY A 71 -0.72 -1.35 2.58
CA GLY A 71 -0.86 -2.79 2.44
C GLY A 71 -1.09 -3.55 3.75
N MET A 72 -1.53 -2.90 4.84
CA MET A 72 -1.93 -3.63 6.04
C MET A 72 -3.17 -4.48 5.75
N SER A 73 -3.10 -5.78 6.01
CA SER A 73 -4.20 -6.72 5.78
C SER A 73 -4.30 -7.80 6.85
N ARG A 74 -5.52 -8.26 7.15
CA ARG A 74 -5.75 -9.42 8.04
C ARG A 74 -5.14 -10.70 7.44
N ASP A 75 -5.22 -10.86 6.13
CA ASP A 75 -4.75 -12.06 5.44
C ASP A 75 -3.23 -12.13 5.36
N ALA A 76 -2.53 -11.00 5.50
CA ALA A 76 -1.07 -10.99 5.60
C ALA A 76 -0.54 -11.79 6.81
N VAL A 77 -1.36 -12.00 7.85
CA VAL A 77 -1.00 -12.80 9.03
C VAL A 77 -1.12 -14.30 8.75
N LYS A 78 -2.03 -14.73 7.86
CA LYS A 78 -2.24 -16.15 7.50
C LYS A 78 -1.02 -16.75 6.81
N PHE A 79 -0.22 -15.92 6.14
CA PHE A 79 1.01 -16.39 5.51
C PHE A 79 2.08 -16.79 6.51
N GLY A 80 2.00 -16.39 7.80
CA GLY A 80 2.72 -16.92 8.98
C GLY A 80 4.25 -16.84 8.97
N ARG A 81 4.86 -16.86 7.79
CA ARG A 81 6.26 -16.75 7.45
C ARG A 81 6.30 -15.78 6.28
N MET A 82 6.85 -14.59 6.52
CA MET A 82 7.16 -13.71 5.39
C MET A 82 7.95 -14.51 4.36
N SER A 83 7.63 -14.36 3.08
CA SER A 83 8.42 -15.00 2.04
C SER A 83 9.88 -14.58 2.16
N LYS A 84 10.82 -15.43 1.74
CA LYS A 84 12.26 -15.13 1.74
C LYS A 84 12.54 -13.76 1.11
N LYS A 85 11.87 -13.47 -0.01
CA LYS A 85 11.93 -12.19 -0.72
C LYS A 85 11.45 -10.99 0.10
N GLN A 86 10.36 -11.13 0.87
CA GLN A 86 9.89 -10.06 1.75
C GLN A 86 10.84 -9.84 2.92
N ARG A 87 11.41 -10.91 3.47
CA ARG A 87 12.39 -10.83 4.54
C ARG A 87 13.66 -10.11 4.09
N GLU A 88 14.18 -10.47 2.92
CA GLU A 88 15.34 -9.82 2.30
C GLU A 88 15.10 -8.31 2.11
N LYS A 89 13.93 -7.92 1.58
CA LYS A 89 13.57 -6.50 1.46
C LYS A 89 13.58 -5.76 2.79
N VAL A 90 13.07 -6.38 3.86
CA VAL A 90 13.09 -5.78 5.20
C VAL A 90 14.53 -5.68 5.71
N GLU A 91 15.37 -6.69 5.47
CA GLU A 91 16.78 -6.69 5.85
C GLU A 91 17.57 -5.60 5.11
N ASP A 92 17.30 -5.38 3.82
CA ASP A 92 17.87 -4.29 3.03
C ASP A 92 17.43 -2.91 3.56
N GLU A 93 16.14 -2.75 3.88
CA GLU A 93 15.66 -1.53 4.53
C GLU A 93 16.37 -1.27 5.86
N VAL A 94 16.59 -2.33 6.67
CA VAL A 94 17.30 -2.22 7.95
C VAL A 94 18.74 -1.78 7.71
N ARG A 95 19.43 -2.40 6.75
CA ARG A 95 20.81 -2.06 6.40
C ARG A 95 20.94 -0.61 5.97
N PHE A 96 20.02 -0.14 5.11
CA PHE A 96 20.00 1.24 4.64
C PHE A 96 19.81 2.24 5.79
N HIS A 97 18.81 2.02 6.66
CA HIS A 97 18.57 2.92 7.80
C HIS A 97 19.74 2.91 8.79
N ARG A 98 20.38 1.75 9.00
CA ARG A 98 21.57 1.65 9.87
C ARG A 98 22.75 2.42 9.31
N ALA A 99 22.98 2.38 8.00
CA ALA A 99 24.05 3.12 7.35
C ALA A 99 23.85 4.65 7.47
N GLN A 100 22.61 5.14 7.44
CA GLN A 100 22.32 6.56 7.62
C GLN A 100 22.65 7.07 9.01
N LEU A 101 22.46 6.26 10.06
CA LEU A 101 22.76 6.64 11.45
C LEU A 101 24.26 6.74 11.74
N VAL A 102 25.12 6.17 10.90
CA VAL A 102 26.59 6.14 11.10
C VAL A 102 27.30 7.27 10.34
N ARG A 103 26.61 8.03 9.47
CA ARG A 103 27.23 9.15 8.77
C ARG A 103 27.52 10.30 9.76
N PRO A 104 28.79 10.71 9.94
CA PRO A 104 29.10 11.84 10.80
C PRO A 104 28.62 13.13 10.12
N GLY A 105 27.64 13.80 10.74
CA GLY A 105 27.34 15.22 10.58
C GLY A 105 26.86 15.70 9.21
N SER A 106 25.57 16.02 9.10
CA SER A 106 25.06 17.27 8.50
C SER A 106 23.57 17.38 8.80
N GLY A 107 23.20 18.39 9.58
CA GLY A 107 21.81 18.65 9.93
C GLY A 107 20.97 19.12 8.75
N GLY A 108 19.65 19.02 8.93
CA GLY A 108 18.67 19.82 8.21
C GLY A 108 17.89 19.12 7.09
N GLY A 109 16.57 19.06 7.28
CA GLY A 109 15.60 19.34 6.20
C GLY A 109 15.13 18.17 5.32
N GLY A 110 13.90 17.72 5.57
CA GLY A 110 12.82 17.82 4.58
C GLY A 110 12.89 17.00 3.27
N HIS A 111 11.89 16.12 3.12
CA HIS A 111 11.35 15.57 1.88
C HIS A 111 12.25 14.68 0.99
N SER A 112 12.23 13.38 1.29
CA SER A 112 12.53 12.35 0.28
C SER A 112 11.32 12.16 -0.64
N GLN A 113 11.37 12.76 -1.82
CA GLN A 113 10.62 12.28 -2.98
C GLN A 113 11.20 10.91 -3.36
N HIS A 114 10.35 9.90 -3.34
CA HIS A 114 10.70 8.58 -3.82
C HIS A 114 10.79 8.62 -5.36
N PRO A 115 11.79 8.00 -6.00
CA PRO A 115 11.79 7.86 -7.45
C PRO A 115 10.59 7.00 -7.87
N SER A 116 9.80 7.53 -8.79
CA SER A 116 8.76 6.81 -9.51
C SER A 116 9.39 5.64 -10.26
N THR A 117 8.83 4.46 -10.05
CA THR A 117 9.12 3.24 -10.80
C THR A 117 9.08 3.48 -12.31
N MET A 118 10.10 2.96 -12.98
CA MET A 118 10.23 2.92 -14.43
C MET A 118 8.98 2.31 -15.09
N ASN A 119 8.57 2.99 -16.15
CA ASN A 119 7.55 2.62 -17.12
C ASN A 119 7.94 1.31 -17.83
N ASN A 120 7.03 0.35 -17.94
CA ASN A 120 7.21 -0.80 -18.84
C ASN A 120 6.03 -0.86 -19.82
N GLN A 121 6.43 -0.98 -21.08
CA GLN A 121 5.66 -0.80 -22.30
C GLN A 121 4.56 -1.85 -22.49
N GLN A 122 3.54 -1.37 -23.21
CA GLN A 122 2.52 -2.08 -23.98
C GLN A 122 2.84 -3.54 -24.35
N GLN A 123 1.87 -4.42 -24.07
CA GLN A 123 1.50 -5.45 -25.04
C GLN A 123 -0.03 -5.59 -25.10
N GLN A 124 -0.62 -4.94 -26.09
CA GLN A 124 -1.97 -5.22 -26.56
C GLN A 124 -1.96 -6.63 -27.16
N HIS A 125 -2.81 -7.53 -26.67
CA HIS A 125 -3.14 -8.76 -27.40
C HIS A 125 -4.32 -8.45 -28.32
N GLN A 126 -4.06 -8.52 -29.63
CA GLN A 126 -5.07 -8.42 -30.67
C GLN A 126 -5.77 -9.77 -30.87
N ILE A 127 -7.10 -9.75 -30.99
CA ILE A 127 -7.90 -10.89 -31.45
C ILE A 127 -7.84 -10.89 -32.99
N PRO A 128 -7.51 -12.01 -33.66
CA PRO A 128 -7.53 -12.07 -35.11
C PRO A 128 -8.96 -12.05 -35.66
N THR A 129 -9.20 -11.12 -36.57
CA THR A 129 -10.41 -11.00 -37.39
C THR A 129 -10.41 -12.12 -38.43
N ILE A 130 -11.42 -12.99 -38.42
CA ILE A 130 -11.67 -13.91 -39.55
C ILE A 130 -12.44 -13.12 -40.61
N ILE A 131 -11.80 -12.93 -41.76
CA ILE A 131 -12.41 -12.52 -43.02
C ILE A 131 -12.54 -13.78 -43.89
N GLN A 132 -13.75 -14.10 -44.35
CA GLN A 132 -13.99 -14.78 -45.61
C GLN A 132 -15.46 -14.56 -46.01
N THR A 133 -15.72 -13.62 -46.93
CA THR A 133 -15.98 -13.80 -48.38
C THR A 133 -17.47 -13.91 -48.74
N GLY A 134 -17.96 -12.84 -49.37
CA GLY A 134 -18.67 -12.91 -50.65
C GLY A 134 -20.11 -13.44 -50.69
N GLY A 135 -21.04 -12.56 -51.08
CA GLY A 135 -22.04 -12.91 -52.09
C GLY A 135 -23.50 -12.87 -51.68
N ASN A 136 -24.21 -11.88 -52.25
CA ASN A 136 -25.62 -11.88 -52.65
C ASN A 136 -26.71 -11.72 -51.58
N GLY A 137 -27.31 -10.51 -51.59
CA GLY A 137 -28.75 -10.22 -51.58
C GLY A 137 -29.68 -11.05 -50.70
N VAL A 138 -30.34 -10.41 -49.74
CA VAL A 138 -31.65 -9.75 -49.92
C VAL A 138 -32.04 -9.03 -48.62
N CYS A 139 -32.73 -7.91 -48.78
CA CYS A 139 -33.33 -7.15 -47.69
C CYS A 139 -34.58 -7.89 -47.18
N GLY A 140 -34.71 -8.09 -45.86
CA GLY A 140 -35.86 -8.78 -45.28
C GLY A 140 -36.01 -8.52 -43.78
N MET A 141 -36.78 -7.48 -43.44
CA MET A 141 -37.39 -7.27 -42.13
C MET A 141 -38.44 -8.36 -41.87
N THR A 142 -38.34 -9.11 -40.77
CA THR A 142 -39.51 -9.79 -40.18
C THR A 142 -39.38 -10.02 -38.68
N GLN A 143 -40.51 -9.90 -38.00
CA GLN A 143 -40.71 -9.69 -36.56
C GLN A 143 -40.41 -10.89 -35.66
N ILE A 144 -40.00 -10.50 -34.45
CA ILE A 144 -40.09 -11.15 -33.14
C ILE A 144 -41.50 -11.71 -32.85
N TYR A 145 -41.55 -12.95 -32.36
CA TYR A 145 -42.45 -13.41 -31.30
C TYR A 145 -41.60 -13.98 -30.16
#